data_AF-A0A5N7MH46-F1
#
_entry.id   AF-A0A5N7MH46-F1
#
_cell.length_a   1.000
_cell.length_b   1.000
_cell.length_c   1.000
_cell.angle_alpha   90.00
_cell.angle_beta   90.00
_cell.angle_gamma   90.00
#
_symmetry.space_group_name_H-M   'P 1'
#
loop_
_entity.id
_entity.type
_entity.pdbx_description
1 polymer ?
#
loop_
_entity_poly.entity_id
_entity_poly.type
_entity_poly.pdbx_seq_one_letter_code
_entity_poly.pdbx_strand_id
1 'polypeptide(L)'
;MKMGHLRRYQPRTVNEMAAAAIAPRNNNWTEKGNFRPQPRGKLARAFVDGTSLAKIAPESPQPAEMLEHITIVGEDNLTADDEALHVLLVAHAYEQTDRLMDRSEYSIPTSYALSLLGENARRRGLKASLERLRSTTVSFGVAGGRKYEGVQLLVPWSETDNIGEEIHYIIPKPIQILMASQDRYAHLELAPLGMMKSRYGIRLYRNLALAMARKRWSKDSDNLHTIRVPVDQMRSWLGFIGPVGQLKLRAVDPAIRDLRHVRRFKIVPADGERPKRDDEDVVKWVGVARAEKRGAPVEAWEFILKLSPPRRYHVAQQGLNPKLMWSVGAPDALRFRVPQSFWLRASKFARDNGLASGHHGVLHSWLVAINEALTEVPVTDGRNTREFRGQRLLEAIDEEGPEDAAWNWLVEEVKDPDLLKLSTGIGQSWRRFEREARIARYNRWRDFQQGPERKRRQKRKPVALVPVVEPKVDTAPVMGVGGPVTEIVVWCDLDADATDVEDLVNVLNRRTFAGDEEAPVKVTVKYGDGLVHVPYSLGKLPMTEMDVTRLKKEFRTLIEEVEMVR
;
A
#
# COMPACT_ATOMS: atom_id res chain seq x y z
N MET A 1 9.91 -24.46 63.83
CA MET A 1 10.34 -25.49 62.85
C MET A 1 9.13 -26.23 62.32
N LYS A 2 8.67 -25.93 61.09
CA LYS A 2 7.79 -26.79 60.28
C LYS A 2 8.16 -26.60 58.81
N MET A 3 8.38 -27.71 58.12
CA MET A 3 8.98 -27.83 56.80
C MET A 3 8.06 -27.35 55.67
N GLY A 4 8.67 -26.78 54.63
CA GLY A 4 8.02 -26.31 53.41
C GLY A 4 7.52 -27.46 52.51
N HIS A 5 6.34 -27.26 51.95
CA HIS A 5 5.82 -28.10 50.86
C HIS A 5 6.39 -27.63 49.51
N LEU A 6 7.32 -28.42 48.97
CA LEU A 6 7.70 -28.40 47.56
C LEU A 6 6.48 -28.83 46.71
N ARG A 7 5.86 -27.88 46.00
CA ARG A 7 4.93 -28.19 44.91
C ARG A 7 5.74 -28.75 43.74
N ARG A 8 5.47 -30.01 43.38
CA ARG A 8 6.00 -30.67 42.19
C ARG A 8 5.61 -29.89 40.93
N TYR A 9 6.61 -29.44 40.19
CA TYR A 9 6.46 -28.88 38.85
C TYR A 9 6.16 -30.05 37.90
N GLN A 10 4.93 -30.14 37.37
CA GLN A 10 4.65 -31.04 36.26
C GLN A 10 5.09 -30.35 34.96
N PRO A 11 5.95 -30.98 34.14
CA PRO A 11 6.27 -30.44 32.82
C PRO A 11 5.01 -30.52 31.94
N ARG A 12 4.59 -29.36 31.41
CA ARG A 12 3.52 -29.29 30.40
C ARG A 12 3.89 -30.20 29.23
N THR A 13 2.95 -31.02 28.79
CA THR A 13 3.15 -31.91 27.65
C THR A 13 3.36 -31.10 26.37
N VAL A 14 4.14 -31.65 25.43
CA VAL A 14 4.43 -31.02 24.13
C VAL A 14 3.15 -30.65 23.36
N ASN A 15 2.03 -31.33 23.63
CA ASN A 15 0.72 -31.02 23.07
C ASN A 15 0.06 -29.73 23.63
N GLU A 16 0.41 -29.28 24.84
CA GLU A 16 -0.06 -27.99 25.36
C GLU A 16 0.76 -26.80 24.81
N MET A 17 2.01 -27.02 24.40
CA MET A 17 2.82 -25.99 23.74
C MET A 17 2.46 -25.85 22.25
N ALA A 18 2.01 -26.92 21.59
CA ALA A 18 1.53 -26.89 20.21
C ALA A 18 0.20 -26.11 20.05
N ALA A 19 -0.64 -26.05 21.09
CA ALA A 19 -1.86 -25.25 21.10
C ALA A 19 -1.62 -23.73 21.27
N ALA A 20 -0.39 -23.30 21.56
CA ALA A 20 -0.01 -21.89 21.65
C ALA A 20 0.56 -21.31 20.34
N ALA A 21 0.76 -22.14 19.31
CA ALA A 21 1.19 -21.73 17.97
C ALA A 21 0.00 -21.57 17.00
N ILE A 22 -1.15 -21.16 17.51
CA ILE A 22 -2.30 -20.77 16.70
C ILE A 22 -1.90 -19.48 15.97
N ALA A 23 -1.99 -19.50 14.65
CA ALA A 23 -1.86 -18.35 13.75
C ALA A 23 -2.40 -17.06 14.40
N PRO A 24 -1.78 -15.87 14.18
CA PRO A 24 -2.21 -14.64 14.84
C PRO A 24 -3.73 -14.53 14.70
N ARG A 25 -4.45 -14.68 15.82
CA ARG A 25 -5.90 -14.52 15.84
C ARG A 25 -6.16 -13.19 15.16
N ASN A 26 -6.98 -13.20 14.12
CA ASN A 26 -7.46 -11.99 13.48
C ASN A 26 -8.22 -11.22 14.58
N ASN A 27 -7.52 -10.35 15.32
CA ASN A 27 -7.99 -9.56 16.46
C ASN A 27 -8.99 -8.46 16.01
N ASN A 28 -9.74 -8.70 14.95
CA ASN A 28 -10.73 -7.81 14.39
C ASN A 28 -12.12 -8.07 14.99
N TRP A 29 -12.23 -8.90 16.03
CA TRP A 29 -13.51 -9.23 16.66
C TRP A 29 -13.40 -8.98 18.17
N THR A 30 -14.43 -8.38 18.77
CA THR A 30 -14.52 -8.24 20.22
C THR A 30 -14.85 -9.58 20.88
N GLU A 31 -14.70 -9.67 22.20
CA GLU A 31 -15.18 -10.83 22.98
C GLU A 31 -16.69 -11.08 22.81
N LYS A 32 -17.45 -10.05 22.40
CA LYS A 32 -18.89 -10.13 22.09
C LYS A 32 -19.16 -10.40 20.61
N GLY A 33 -18.13 -10.59 19.78
CA GLY A 33 -18.27 -10.88 18.35
C GLY A 33 -18.51 -9.65 17.46
N ASN A 34 -18.25 -8.43 17.92
CA ASN A 34 -18.38 -7.22 17.08
C ASN A 34 -17.12 -6.99 16.27
N PHE A 35 -17.26 -6.65 15.00
CA PHE A 35 -16.11 -6.41 14.12
C PHE A 35 -15.44 -5.05 14.42
N ARG A 36 -14.11 -5.04 14.40
CA ARG A 36 -13.24 -3.87 14.59
C ARG A 36 -12.35 -3.67 13.36
N PRO A 37 -12.75 -2.80 12.44
CA PRO A 37 -11.96 -2.54 11.24
C PRO A 37 -10.57 -2.00 11.59
N GLN A 38 -9.58 -2.40 10.80
CA GLN A 38 -8.23 -1.83 10.94
C GLN A 38 -8.15 -0.46 10.24
N PRO A 39 -7.44 0.52 10.82
CA PRO A 39 -6.94 1.67 10.08
C PRO A 39 -6.09 1.23 8.88
N ARG A 40 -6.06 2.05 7.83
CA ARG A 40 -5.24 1.81 6.64
C ARG A 40 -4.19 2.91 6.55
N GLY A 41 -2.92 2.54 6.40
CA GLY A 41 -1.82 3.50 6.50
C GLY A 41 -1.61 3.97 7.95
N LYS A 42 -0.40 3.77 8.50
CA LYS A 42 -0.11 4.13 9.89
C LYS A 42 0.07 5.64 10.06
N LEU A 43 -0.61 6.24 11.03
CA LEU A 43 -0.50 7.68 11.29
C LEU A 43 0.92 8.10 11.63
N ALA A 44 1.61 7.33 12.48
CA ALA A 44 2.99 7.63 12.88
C ALA A 44 3.95 7.70 11.69
N ARG A 45 3.66 7.02 10.57
CA ARG A 45 4.45 7.10 9.33
C ARG A 45 3.99 8.25 8.44
N ALA A 46 2.70 8.55 8.43
CA ALA A 46 2.11 9.62 7.62
C ALA A 46 2.57 11.02 8.04
N PHE A 47 2.92 11.21 9.32
CA PHE A 47 3.31 12.51 9.87
C PHE A 47 4.81 12.64 10.18
N VAL A 48 5.66 11.78 9.61
CA VAL A 48 7.13 11.90 9.75
C VAL A 48 7.64 13.12 9.01
N ASP A 49 7.10 13.40 7.82
CA ASP A 49 7.42 14.56 7.00
C ASP A 49 6.16 15.12 6.32
N GLY A 50 6.23 16.37 5.83
CA GLY A 50 5.08 17.08 5.28
C GLY A 50 4.50 16.48 3.99
N THR A 51 5.25 15.63 3.28
CA THR A 51 4.82 15.00 2.02
C THR A 51 4.26 13.59 2.23
N SER A 52 4.62 12.92 3.32
CA SER A 52 4.18 11.56 3.66
C SER A 52 2.67 11.45 3.88
N LEU A 53 2.01 12.48 4.38
CA LEU A 53 0.56 12.45 4.62
C LEU A 53 -0.20 12.24 3.30
N ALA A 54 0.18 12.98 2.26
CA ALA A 54 -0.39 12.83 0.93
C ALA A 54 0.05 11.52 0.26
N LYS A 55 1.26 11.00 0.53
CA LYS A 55 1.72 9.73 -0.07
C LYS A 55 1.03 8.51 0.54
N ILE A 56 1.07 8.40 1.88
CA ILE A 56 0.51 7.28 2.64
C ILE A 56 -1.02 7.33 2.60
N ALA A 57 -1.61 8.53 2.68
CA ALA A 57 -3.04 8.76 2.68
C ALA A 57 -3.79 7.90 3.72
N PRO A 58 -3.45 8.05 5.02
CA PRO A 58 -4.03 7.22 6.05
C PRO A 58 -5.56 7.33 6.06
N GLU A 59 -6.24 6.20 6.21
CA GLU A 59 -7.69 6.11 6.32
C GLU A 59 -8.11 5.59 7.70
N SER A 60 -9.04 6.31 8.33
CA SER A 60 -9.61 5.94 9.62
C SER A 60 -11.02 5.35 9.44
N PRO A 61 -11.32 4.17 9.99
CA PRO A 61 -12.67 3.63 9.95
C PRO A 61 -13.57 4.39 10.94
N GLN A 62 -14.69 4.86 10.43
CA GLN A 62 -15.71 5.59 11.18
C GLN A 62 -17.04 4.83 11.15
N PRO A 63 -17.71 4.63 12.29
CA PRO A 63 -18.99 3.95 12.35
C PRO A 63 -20.08 4.77 11.63
N ALA A 64 -21.03 4.08 11.01
CA ALA A 64 -22.08 4.68 10.19
C ALA A 64 -22.89 5.74 10.96
N GLU A 65 -23.16 5.51 12.25
CA GLU A 65 -23.88 6.43 13.11
C GLU A 65 -23.14 7.75 13.32
N MET A 66 -21.80 7.75 13.28
CA MET A 66 -21.00 8.98 13.28
C MET A 66 -20.99 9.70 11.94
N LEU A 67 -21.38 9.03 10.86
CA LEU A 67 -21.37 9.58 9.50
C LEU A 67 -22.76 10.07 9.07
N GLU A 68 -23.83 9.35 9.43
CA GLU A 68 -25.21 9.61 8.99
C GLU A 68 -26.05 10.38 10.04
N HIS A 69 -25.79 10.18 11.33
CA HIS A 69 -26.76 10.51 12.39
C HIS A 69 -26.22 11.47 13.46
N ILE A 70 -25.19 12.25 13.16
CA ILE A 70 -24.72 13.32 14.05
C ILE A 70 -25.50 14.60 13.76
N THR A 71 -26.20 15.11 14.76
CA THR A 71 -26.81 16.44 14.74
C THR A 71 -26.11 17.33 15.75
N ILE A 72 -25.64 18.50 15.32
CA ILE A 72 -25.08 19.50 16.22
C ILE A 72 -26.21 20.15 17.01
N VAL A 73 -26.05 20.24 18.33
CA VAL A 73 -27.02 20.90 19.22
C VAL A 73 -26.67 22.37 19.31
N GLY A 74 -27.60 23.23 18.89
CA GLY A 74 -27.40 24.69 18.86
C GLY A 74 -26.83 25.19 17.54
N GLU A 75 -26.07 26.28 17.59
CA GLU A 75 -25.47 26.88 16.41
C GLU A 75 -24.26 26.07 15.92
N ASP A 76 -24.29 25.69 14.65
CA ASP A 76 -23.18 25.00 14.00
C ASP A 76 -22.10 26.01 13.57
N ASN A 77 -21.09 26.14 14.44
CA ASN A 77 -19.93 27.01 14.24
C ASN A 77 -18.67 26.24 13.80
N LEU A 78 -18.79 24.95 13.45
CA LEU A 78 -17.66 24.15 12.99
C LEU A 78 -17.23 24.55 11.58
N THR A 79 -15.92 24.63 11.39
CA THR A 79 -15.22 24.82 10.12
C THR A 79 -14.71 23.48 9.58
N ALA A 80 -14.20 23.47 8.34
CA ALA A 80 -13.58 22.27 7.77
C ALA A 80 -12.38 21.79 8.60
N ASP A 81 -11.53 22.73 9.05
CA ASP A 81 -10.37 22.44 9.88
C ASP A 81 -10.75 21.77 11.21
N ASP A 82 -11.83 22.23 11.85
CA ASP A 82 -12.33 21.66 13.11
C ASP A 82 -12.78 20.21 12.90
N GLU A 83 -13.56 19.95 11.84
CA GLU A 83 -14.05 18.62 11.53
C GLU A 83 -12.91 17.66 11.12
N ALA A 84 -11.92 18.14 10.36
CA ALA A 84 -10.74 17.37 10.01
C ALA A 84 -9.89 17.03 11.25
N LEU A 85 -9.67 18.01 12.13
CA LEU A 85 -8.96 17.83 13.39
C LEU A 85 -9.65 16.80 14.29
N HIS A 86 -10.97 16.90 14.45
CA HIS A 86 -11.73 15.93 15.25
C HIS A 86 -11.56 14.50 14.71
N VAL A 87 -11.65 14.30 13.39
CA VAL A 87 -11.46 12.98 12.78
C VAL A 87 -10.04 12.45 13.00
N LEU A 88 -9.01 13.31 12.94
CA LEU A 88 -7.64 12.92 13.26
C LEU A 88 -7.47 12.48 14.71
N LEU A 89 -8.01 13.24 15.67
CA LEU A 89 -7.90 12.92 17.09
C LEU A 89 -8.59 11.58 17.41
N VAL A 90 -9.78 11.35 16.85
CA VAL A 90 -10.48 10.07 16.97
C VAL A 90 -9.70 8.95 16.30
N ALA A 91 -9.13 9.18 15.11
CA ALA A 91 -8.31 8.19 14.41
C ALA A 91 -7.05 7.81 15.20
N HIS A 92 -6.38 8.79 15.78
CA HIS A 92 -5.18 8.58 16.59
C HIS A 92 -5.49 7.79 17.85
N ALA A 93 -6.54 8.15 18.59
CA ALA A 93 -7.00 7.39 19.75
C ALA A 93 -7.33 5.93 19.42
N TYR A 94 -7.95 5.71 18.25
CA TYR A 94 -8.31 4.38 17.77
C TYR A 94 -7.09 3.53 17.41
N GLU A 95 -6.07 4.12 16.74
CA GLU A 95 -4.81 3.43 16.43
C GLU A 95 -3.97 3.17 17.70
N GLN A 96 -3.88 4.14 18.62
CA GLN A 96 -3.04 4.07 19.83
C GLN A 96 -3.51 3.01 20.84
N THR A 97 -4.80 2.65 20.83
CA THR A 97 -5.39 1.66 21.75
C THR A 97 -5.66 0.31 21.09
N ASP A 98 -5.02 0.03 19.95
CA ASP A 98 -5.26 -1.19 19.17
C ASP A 98 -6.77 -1.43 18.91
N ARG A 99 -7.52 -0.34 18.74
CA ARG A 99 -8.97 -0.28 18.43
C ARG A 99 -9.90 -0.53 19.63
N LEU A 100 -9.38 -0.49 20.86
CA LEU A 100 -10.15 -0.69 22.09
C LEU A 100 -10.90 0.56 22.57
N MET A 101 -10.33 1.76 22.36
CA MET A 101 -10.87 3.03 22.86
C MET A 101 -11.14 3.02 24.38
N ASP A 102 -10.28 2.36 25.15
CA ASP A 102 -10.46 2.08 26.58
C ASP A 102 -9.71 3.03 27.52
N ARG A 103 -8.86 3.91 26.99
CA ARG A 103 -8.16 4.92 27.78
C ARG A 103 -9.09 6.05 28.20
N SER A 104 -8.84 6.58 29.40
CA SER A 104 -9.48 7.79 29.90
C SER A 104 -8.99 9.04 29.18
N GLU A 105 -7.75 9.04 28.70
CA GLU A 105 -7.07 10.17 28.09
C GLU A 105 -6.18 9.71 26.94
N TYR A 106 -6.03 10.58 25.95
CA TYR A 106 -5.19 10.40 24.77
C TYR A 106 -4.33 11.65 24.56
N SER A 107 -3.18 11.49 23.94
CA SER A 107 -2.34 12.60 23.51
C SER A 107 -1.89 12.43 22.07
N ILE A 108 -1.59 13.53 21.38
CA ILE A 108 -1.02 13.55 20.04
C ILE A 108 -0.04 14.73 19.93
N PRO A 109 1.09 14.59 19.21
CA PRO A 109 1.96 15.72 18.94
C PRO A 109 1.24 16.83 18.17
N THR A 110 1.42 18.09 18.58
CA THR A 110 0.85 19.26 17.90
C THR A 110 1.29 19.36 16.44
N SER A 111 2.49 18.87 16.12
CA SER A 111 3.01 18.80 14.75
C SER A 111 2.12 17.98 13.82
N TYR A 112 1.44 16.93 14.32
CA TYR A 112 0.56 16.10 13.50
C TYR A 112 -0.69 16.88 13.10
N ALA A 113 -1.29 17.59 14.05
CA ALA A 113 -2.44 18.44 13.80
C ALA A 113 -2.10 19.57 12.81
N LEU A 114 -0.96 20.25 13.00
CA LEU A 114 -0.52 21.30 12.07
C LEU A 114 -0.22 20.75 10.67
N SER A 115 0.42 19.59 10.59
CA SER A 115 0.71 18.94 9.30
C SER A 115 -0.55 18.52 8.56
N LEU A 116 -1.62 18.10 9.26
CA LEU A 116 -2.91 17.80 8.64
C LEU A 116 -3.57 19.06 8.06
N LEU A 117 -3.61 20.13 8.86
CA LEU A 117 -4.26 21.40 8.49
C LEU A 117 -3.48 22.19 7.42
N GLY A 118 -2.28 21.73 7.05
CA GLY A 118 -1.48 22.26 5.96
C GLY A 118 -0.49 23.36 6.36
N GLU A 119 0.33 23.80 5.39
CA GLU A 119 1.49 24.68 5.61
C GLU A 119 1.13 26.06 6.21
N ASN A 120 -0.09 26.52 5.95
CA ASN A 120 -0.60 27.79 6.47
C ASN A 120 -1.23 27.67 7.85
N ALA A 121 -1.35 26.46 8.40
CA ALA A 121 -1.85 26.26 9.74
C ALA A 121 -0.95 26.96 10.77
N ARG A 122 -1.58 27.57 11.76
CA ARG A 122 -0.91 28.28 12.85
C ARG A 122 -1.44 27.78 14.18
N ARG A 123 -0.58 27.76 15.22
CA ARG A 123 -0.96 27.36 16.58
C ARG A 123 -2.19 28.11 17.11
N ARG A 124 -2.33 29.40 16.78
CA ARG A 124 -3.52 30.19 17.14
C ARG A 124 -4.81 29.62 16.52
N GLY A 125 -4.78 29.25 15.24
CA GLY A 125 -5.92 28.64 14.54
C GLY A 125 -6.26 27.26 15.12
N LEU A 126 -5.23 26.46 15.42
CA LEU A 126 -5.41 25.18 16.10
C LEU A 126 -6.08 25.33 17.48
N LYS A 127 -5.62 26.27 18.32
CA LYS A 127 -6.25 26.55 19.63
C LYS A 127 -7.72 26.97 19.49
N ALA A 128 -8.02 27.83 18.51
CA ALA A 128 -9.40 28.23 18.21
C ALA A 128 -10.26 27.03 17.76
N SER A 129 -9.68 26.08 17.02
CA SER A 129 -10.35 24.86 16.59
C SER A 129 -10.65 23.94 17.75
N LEU A 130 -9.69 23.74 18.66
CA LEU A 130 -9.88 22.97 19.90
C LEU A 130 -10.97 23.59 20.79
N GLU A 131 -11.04 24.92 20.87
CA GLU A 131 -12.09 25.61 21.63
C GLU A 131 -13.49 25.39 21.03
N ARG A 132 -13.62 25.48 19.70
CA ARG A 132 -14.88 25.17 19.01
C ARG A 132 -15.28 23.71 19.20
N LEU A 133 -14.34 22.77 19.11
CA LEU A 133 -14.60 21.35 19.39
C LEU A 133 -15.05 21.13 20.84
N ARG A 134 -14.44 21.82 21.81
CA ARG A 134 -14.78 21.76 23.23
C ARG A 134 -16.19 22.24 23.51
N SER A 135 -16.59 23.34 22.86
CA SER A 135 -17.89 23.98 23.07
C SER A 135 -19.02 23.32 22.27
N THR A 136 -18.69 22.49 21.27
CA THR A 136 -19.70 21.84 20.42
C THR A 136 -20.26 20.60 21.10
N THR A 137 -21.59 20.52 21.16
CA THR A 137 -22.32 19.33 21.60
C THR A 137 -23.10 18.72 20.44
N VAL A 138 -23.21 17.40 20.44
CA VAL A 138 -23.88 16.63 19.41
C VAL A 138 -24.87 15.65 20.02
N SER A 139 -25.88 15.33 19.23
CA SER A 139 -26.79 14.22 19.49
C SER A 139 -26.67 13.22 18.36
N PHE A 140 -26.64 11.92 18.69
CA PHE A 140 -26.54 10.85 17.72
C PHE A 140 -27.20 9.57 18.22
N GLY A 141 -27.62 8.72 17.30
CA GLY A 141 -28.30 7.47 17.63
C GLY A 141 -28.84 6.77 16.39
N VAL A 142 -29.48 5.62 16.61
CA VAL A 142 -30.17 4.86 15.56
C VAL A 142 -31.67 5.06 15.71
N ALA A 143 -32.39 5.19 14.60
CA ALA A 143 -33.86 5.26 14.63
C ALA A 143 -34.44 4.01 15.33
N GLY A 144 -35.26 4.22 16.36
CA GLY A 144 -35.84 3.13 17.16
C GLY A 144 -34.86 2.42 18.11
N GLY A 145 -33.62 2.90 18.23
CA GLY A 145 -32.60 2.33 19.09
C GLY A 145 -32.11 3.28 20.18
N ARG A 146 -30.88 3.05 20.66
CA ARG A 146 -30.22 3.94 21.61
C ARG A 146 -29.97 5.32 20.99
N LYS A 147 -30.21 6.37 21.78
CA LYS A 147 -29.92 7.76 21.43
C LYS A 147 -29.09 8.39 22.54
N TYR A 148 -28.08 9.14 22.13
CA TYR A 148 -27.27 9.99 23.00
C TYR A 148 -27.55 11.45 22.64
N GLU A 149 -27.75 12.27 23.66
CA GLU A 149 -28.10 13.69 23.51
C GLU A 149 -27.14 14.56 24.31
N GLY A 150 -26.81 15.74 23.77
CA GLY A 150 -25.96 16.72 24.46
C GLY A 150 -24.53 16.24 24.73
N VAL A 151 -24.01 15.33 23.93
CA VAL A 151 -22.65 14.77 24.10
C VAL A 151 -21.65 15.79 23.58
N GLN A 152 -20.70 16.23 24.40
CA GLN A 152 -19.58 17.06 23.92
C GLN A 152 -18.79 16.30 22.82
N LEU A 153 -18.24 17.01 21.84
CA LEU A 153 -17.42 16.34 20.83
C LEU A 153 -16.08 15.86 21.42
N LEU A 154 -15.45 16.71 22.22
CA LEU A 154 -14.11 16.49 22.72
C LEU A 154 -13.86 17.36 23.96
N VAL A 155 -13.00 16.91 24.87
CA VAL A 155 -12.44 17.78 25.93
C VAL A 155 -10.92 17.88 25.73
N PRO A 156 -10.42 18.90 25.02
CA PRO A 156 -9.00 19.07 24.75
C PRO A 156 -8.29 20.08 25.68
N TRP A 157 -6.99 19.91 25.85
CA TRP A 157 -6.05 20.92 26.37
C TRP A 157 -4.67 20.76 25.69
N SER A 158 -3.83 21.78 25.78
CA SER A 158 -2.47 21.75 25.26
C SER A 158 -1.48 21.68 26.40
N GLU A 159 -0.50 20.78 26.31
CA GLU A 159 0.64 20.68 27.21
C GLU A 159 1.90 21.05 26.43
N THR A 160 2.76 21.89 27.02
CA THR A 160 4.07 22.22 26.46
C THR A 160 5.12 21.91 27.49
N ASP A 161 6.07 21.05 27.12
CA ASP A 161 7.21 20.68 27.94
C ASP A 161 8.53 20.94 27.19
N ASN A 162 9.64 20.41 27.71
CA ASN A 162 10.96 20.56 27.10
C ASN A 162 11.16 19.66 25.86
N ILE A 163 10.29 18.68 25.63
CA ILE A 163 10.38 17.69 24.56
C ILE A 163 9.54 18.14 23.36
N GLY A 164 8.40 18.79 23.60
CA GLY A 164 7.53 19.30 22.56
C GLY A 164 6.22 19.92 23.05
N GLU A 165 5.28 20.07 22.13
CA GLU A 165 3.91 20.51 22.41
C GLU A 165 2.96 19.39 22.03
N GLU A 166 2.18 18.90 22.99
CA GLU A 166 1.17 17.86 22.80
C GLU A 166 -0.24 18.42 23.00
N ILE A 167 -1.19 17.84 22.26
CA ILE A 167 -2.62 18.04 22.48
C ILE A 167 -3.10 16.82 23.26
N HIS A 168 -3.56 17.06 24.47
CA HIS A 168 -4.22 16.06 25.29
C HIS A 168 -5.72 16.20 25.12
N TYR A 169 -6.44 15.08 25.14
CA TYR A 169 -7.87 15.09 24.93
C TYR A 169 -8.57 13.87 25.52
N ILE A 170 -9.82 14.10 25.91
CA ILE A 170 -10.76 13.05 26.31
C ILE A 170 -11.83 12.94 25.24
N ILE A 171 -12.02 11.73 24.72
CA ILE A 171 -13.15 11.38 23.85
C ILE A 171 -14.30 10.92 24.76
N PRO A 172 -15.48 11.56 24.71
CA PRO A 172 -16.60 11.18 25.57
C PRO A 172 -17.03 9.73 25.40
N LYS A 173 -17.46 9.11 26.50
CA LYS A 173 -17.74 7.66 26.55
C LYS A 173 -18.72 7.17 25.47
N PRO A 174 -19.81 7.89 25.14
CA PRO A 174 -20.69 7.51 24.03
C PRO A 174 -19.97 7.35 22.69
N ILE A 175 -19.03 8.24 22.37
CA ILE A 175 -18.23 8.17 21.14
C ILE A 175 -17.23 7.00 21.21
N GLN A 176 -16.61 6.77 22.37
CA GLN A 176 -15.72 5.59 22.56
C GLN A 176 -16.47 4.27 22.32
N ILE A 177 -17.67 4.14 22.90
CA ILE A 177 -18.52 2.94 22.74
C ILE A 177 -18.85 2.72 21.26
N LEU A 178 -19.17 3.80 20.55
CA LEU A 178 -19.53 3.75 19.14
C LEU A 178 -18.31 3.40 18.27
N MET A 179 -17.16 4.02 18.52
CA MET A 179 -15.90 3.70 17.83
C MET A 179 -15.42 2.28 18.10
N ALA A 180 -15.67 1.73 19.30
CA ALA A 180 -15.29 0.36 19.66
C ALA A 180 -16.19 -0.72 19.03
N SER A 181 -17.38 -0.34 18.54
CA SER A 181 -18.41 -1.22 17.97
C SER A 181 -18.85 -0.72 16.59
N GLN A 182 -18.22 -1.24 15.54
CA GLN A 182 -18.40 -0.72 14.18
C GLN A 182 -19.02 -1.75 13.23
N ASP A 183 -20.30 -2.07 13.43
CA ASP A 183 -21.00 -3.08 12.61
C ASP A 183 -21.19 -2.60 11.16
N ARG A 184 -21.44 -1.29 10.99
CA ARG A 184 -21.39 -0.58 9.71
C ARG A 184 -20.37 0.54 9.83
N TYR A 185 -19.45 0.64 8.89
CA TYR A 185 -18.41 1.67 8.91
C TYR A 185 -17.99 2.07 7.50
N ALA A 186 -17.31 3.22 7.42
CA ALA A 186 -16.59 3.65 6.23
C ALA A 186 -15.20 4.14 6.60
N HIS A 187 -14.21 3.83 5.77
CA HIS A 187 -12.89 4.44 5.84
C HIS A 187 -12.93 5.86 5.26
N LEU A 188 -12.53 6.84 6.08
CA LEU A 188 -12.31 8.22 5.66
C LEU A 188 -10.81 8.48 5.50
N GLU A 189 -10.42 9.02 4.34
CA GLU A 189 -9.06 9.46 4.07
C GLU A 189 -8.76 10.75 4.84
N LEU A 190 -7.68 10.79 5.63
CA LEU A 190 -7.34 11.99 6.41
C LEU A 190 -6.74 13.11 5.56
N ALA A 191 -5.89 12.77 4.59
CA ALA A 191 -5.23 13.78 3.76
C ALA A 191 -6.24 14.68 3.00
N PRO A 192 -7.28 14.14 2.34
CA PRO A 192 -8.31 14.95 1.71
C PRO A 192 -9.05 15.84 2.70
N LEU A 193 -9.37 15.36 3.91
CA LEU A 193 -10.09 16.14 4.92
C LEU A 193 -9.34 17.44 5.27
N GLY A 194 -8.01 17.38 5.44
CA GLY A 194 -7.18 18.56 5.69
C GLY A 194 -7.06 19.53 4.51
N MET A 195 -7.46 19.12 3.30
CA MET A 195 -7.44 19.96 2.09
C MET A 195 -8.81 20.59 1.76
N MET A 196 -9.90 20.14 2.40
CA MET A 196 -11.24 20.66 2.14
C MET A 196 -11.41 22.05 2.75
N LYS A 197 -11.98 22.97 1.98
CA LYS A 197 -12.17 24.36 2.43
C LYS A 197 -13.56 24.60 3.03
N SER A 198 -14.54 23.81 2.62
CA SER A 198 -15.92 23.88 3.08
C SER A 198 -16.21 22.78 4.09
N ARG A 199 -16.83 23.14 5.22
CA ARG A 199 -17.38 22.15 6.16
C ARG A 199 -18.37 21.19 5.48
N TYR A 200 -19.08 21.70 4.47
CA TYR A 200 -20.03 20.90 3.69
C TYR A 200 -19.32 19.83 2.85
N GLY A 201 -18.07 20.06 2.43
CA GLY A 201 -17.25 19.08 1.72
C GLY A 201 -17.00 17.83 2.57
N ILE A 202 -16.59 18.02 3.83
CA ILE A 202 -16.35 16.92 4.76
C ILE A 202 -17.63 16.14 5.04
N ARG A 203 -18.75 16.84 5.25
CA ARG A 203 -20.05 16.20 5.49
C ARG A 203 -20.57 15.41 4.29
N LEU A 204 -20.44 15.97 3.09
CA LEU A 204 -20.78 15.26 1.86
C LEU A 204 -19.89 14.02 1.69
N TYR A 205 -18.58 14.18 1.89
CA TYR A 205 -17.62 13.07 1.79
C TYR A 205 -17.95 11.93 2.75
N ARG A 206 -18.28 12.22 4.02
CA ARG A 206 -18.68 11.20 5.01
C ARG A 206 -19.83 10.33 4.51
N ASN A 207 -20.88 10.97 3.99
CA ASN A 207 -22.08 10.29 3.51
C ASN A 207 -21.79 9.49 2.22
N LEU A 208 -21.05 10.06 1.27
CA LEU A 208 -20.66 9.35 0.05
C LEU A 208 -19.70 8.18 0.32
N ALA A 209 -18.74 8.35 1.23
CA ALA A 209 -17.82 7.29 1.64
C ALA A 209 -18.56 6.11 2.26
N LEU A 210 -19.61 6.38 3.04
CA LEU A 210 -20.47 5.34 3.62
C LEU A 210 -21.36 4.67 2.57
N ALA A 211 -21.97 5.42 1.67
CA ALA A 211 -22.72 4.85 0.55
C ALA A 211 -21.83 3.93 -0.32
N MET A 212 -20.55 4.26 -0.44
CA MET A 212 -19.53 3.49 -1.15
C MET A 212 -18.80 2.45 -0.29
N ALA A 213 -19.13 2.32 1.00
CA ALA A 213 -18.36 1.48 1.94
C ALA A 213 -18.33 0.01 1.56
N ARG A 214 -19.46 -0.50 1.06
CA ARG A 214 -19.64 -1.91 0.65
C ARG A 214 -19.25 -2.18 -0.80
N LYS A 215 -18.96 -1.14 -1.59
CA LYS A 215 -18.54 -1.29 -2.98
C LYS A 215 -17.06 -1.66 -3.02
N ARG A 216 -16.72 -2.67 -3.79
CA ARG A 216 -15.34 -3.13 -4.00
C ARG A 216 -14.95 -2.86 -5.44
N TRP A 217 -13.71 -2.42 -5.62
CA TRP A 217 -13.16 -2.28 -6.95
C TRP A 217 -13.01 -3.67 -7.57
N SER A 218 -13.40 -3.82 -8.82
CA SER A 218 -13.28 -5.05 -9.61
C SER A 218 -12.69 -4.73 -10.97
N LYS A 219 -11.77 -5.59 -11.45
CA LYS A 219 -11.22 -5.47 -12.80
C LYS A 219 -12.27 -5.69 -13.90
N ASP A 220 -13.31 -6.49 -13.62
CA ASP A 220 -14.32 -6.92 -14.59
C ASP A 220 -15.52 -5.95 -14.68
N SER A 221 -15.43 -4.79 -14.01
CA SER A 221 -16.51 -3.79 -13.93
C SER A 221 -15.99 -2.41 -14.34
N ASP A 222 -16.89 -1.56 -14.84
CA ASP A 222 -16.64 -0.13 -15.04
C ASP A 222 -16.35 0.63 -13.74
N ASN A 223 -16.69 0.02 -12.59
CA ASN A 223 -16.59 0.57 -11.24
C ASN A 223 -17.40 1.87 -11.06
N LEU A 224 -18.46 2.05 -11.84
CA LEU A 224 -19.34 3.22 -11.78
C LEU A 224 -20.52 2.95 -10.83
N HIS A 225 -20.82 3.93 -9.99
CA HIS A 225 -21.91 3.86 -9.02
C HIS A 225 -22.68 5.17 -8.99
N THR A 226 -23.97 5.11 -9.30
CA THR A 226 -24.87 6.25 -9.22
C THR A 226 -25.50 6.34 -7.83
N ILE A 227 -25.36 7.50 -7.18
CA ILE A 227 -26.01 7.82 -5.91
C ILE A 227 -26.95 8.99 -6.15
N ARG A 228 -28.25 8.72 -6.04
CA ARG A 228 -29.30 9.74 -6.12
C ARG A 228 -29.66 10.21 -4.71
N VAL A 229 -29.57 11.51 -4.46
CA VAL A 229 -29.79 12.13 -3.15
C VAL A 229 -30.92 13.16 -3.27
N PRO A 230 -32.12 12.87 -2.71
CA PRO A 230 -33.22 13.83 -2.65
C PRO A 230 -32.84 15.11 -1.92
N VAL A 231 -33.55 16.21 -2.21
CA VAL A 231 -33.23 17.53 -1.64
C VAL A 231 -33.20 17.55 -0.11
N ASP A 232 -34.19 16.94 0.54
CA ASP A 232 -34.26 16.95 2.00
C ASP A 232 -33.18 16.08 2.64
N GLN A 233 -32.82 14.98 1.97
CA GLN A 233 -31.67 14.18 2.40
C GLN A 233 -30.35 14.95 2.25
N MET A 234 -30.18 15.70 1.16
CA MET A 234 -29.00 16.56 0.96
C MET A 234 -28.92 17.65 2.03
N ARG A 235 -30.04 18.28 2.38
CA ARG A 235 -30.11 19.25 3.50
C ARG A 235 -29.66 18.61 4.80
N SER A 236 -30.18 17.42 5.10
CA SER A 236 -29.81 16.66 6.29
C SER A 236 -28.32 16.31 6.29
N TRP A 237 -27.77 15.84 5.17
CA TRP A 237 -26.36 15.50 5.05
C TRP A 237 -25.45 16.69 5.31
N LEU A 238 -25.80 17.87 4.78
CA LEU A 238 -24.97 19.06 4.89
C LEU A 238 -25.25 19.86 6.18
N GLY A 239 -26.32 19.56 6.91
CA GLY A 239 -26.80 20.38 8.02
C GLY A 239 -27.21 21.78 7.57
N PHE A 240 -27.76 21.91 6.36
CA PHE A 240 -28.07 23.21 5.75
C PHE A 240 -29.56 23.54 5.88
N ILE A 241 -29.86 24.72 6.42
CA ILE A 241 -31.22 25.26 6.54
C ILE A 241 -31.35 26.43 5.57
N GLY A 242 -32.26 26.31 4.59
CA GLY A 242 -32.51 27.39 3.63
C GLY A 242 -33.14 26.91 2.31
N PRO A 243 -33.42 27.86 1.39
CA PRO A 243 -34.01 27.54 0.09
C PRO A 243 -33.04 26.76 -0.81
N VAL A 244 -33.59 25.95 -1.71
CA VAL A 244 -32.83 25.00 -2.57
C VAL A 244 -31.77 25.71 -3.42
N GLY A 245 -32.06 26.91 -3.93
CA GLY A 245 -31.07 27.69 -4.69
C GLY A 245 -29.84 28.07 -3.85
N GLN A 246 -30.04 28.44 -2.58
CA GLN A 246 -28.92 28.74 -1.67
C GLN A 246 -28.20 27.47 -1.21
N LEU A 247 -28.94 26.37 -1.00
CA LEU A 247 -28.34 25.05 -0.73
C LEU A 247 -27.36 24.66 -1.83
N LYS A 248 -27.74 24.84 -3.10
CA LYS A 248 -26.85 24.60 -4.24
C LYS A 248 -25.60 25.48 -4.17
N LEU A 249 -25.78 26.80 -4.17
CA LEU A 249 -24.68 27.75 -4.31
C LEU A 249 -23.74 27.81 -3.09
N ARG A 250 -24.27 27.70 -1.88
CA ARG A 250 -23.53 27.91 -0.62
C ARG A 250 -23.02 26.62 0.00
N ALA A 251 -23.61 25.46 -0.31
CA ALA A 251 -23.26 24.21 0.34
C ALA A 251 -22.86 23.10 -0.65
N VAL A 252 -23.73 22.75 -1.61
CA VAL A 252 -23.48 21.63 -2.53
C VAL A 252 -22.32 21.91 -3.48
N ASP A 253 -22.30 23.07 -4.14
CA ASP A 253 -21.25 23.39 -5.12
C ASP A 253 -19.87 23.51 -4.46
N PRO A 254 -19.69 24.18 -3.30
CA PRO A 254 -18.44 24.13 -2.54
C PRO A 254 -18.06 22.72 -2.10
N ALA A 255 -19.02 21.92 -1.62
CA ALA A 255 -18.76 20.55 -1.18
C ALA A 255 -18.24 19.66 -2.32
N ILE A 256 -18.84 19.77 -3.50
CA ILE A 256 -18.40 19.03 -4.70
C ILE A 256 -16.97 19.41 -5.09
N ARG A 257 -16.62 20.70 -5.04
CA ARG A 257 -15.25 21.15 -5.35
C ARG A 257 -14.21 20.55 -4.41
N ASP A 258 -14.55 20.39 -3.13
CA ASP A 258 -13.65 19.78 -2.15
C ASP A 258 -13.44 18.28 -2.37
N LEU A 259 -14.42 17.58 -2.97
CA LEU A 259 -14.31 16.15 -3.26
C LEU A 259 -13.21 15.82 -4.28
N ARG A 260 -12.66 16.79 -5.02
CA ARG A 260 -11.51 16.56 -5.94
C ARG A 260 -10.28 15.99 -5.23
N HIS A 261 -10.16 16.21 -3.93
CA HIS A 261 -9.04 15.72 -3.12
C HIS A 261 -9.21 14.26 -2.70
N VAL A 262 -10.44 13.73 -2.74
CA VAL A 262 -10.77 12.35 -2.38
C VAL A 262 -10.20 11.41 -3.45
N ARG A 263 -9.47 10.38 -3.02
CA ARG A 263 -8.85 9.43 -3.97
C ARG A 263 -9.60 8.13 -4.07
N ARG A 264 -10.38 7.76 -3.04
CA ARG A 264 -11.18 6.52 -3.03
C ARG A 264 -12.12 6.43 -4.23
N PHE A 265 -12.72 7.55 -4.63
CA PHE A 265 -13.58 7.63 -5.80
C PHE A 265 -13.40 8.97 -6.50
N LYS A 266 -13.69 9.00 -7.80
CA LYS A 266 -13.76 10.22 -8.60
C LYS A 266 -15.20 10.48 -9.00
N ILE A 267 -15.63 11.73 -8.98
CA ILE A 267 -16.89 12.12 -9.62
C ILE A 267 -16.65 12.08 -11.14
N VAL A 268 -17.57 11.50 -11.90
CA VAL A 268 -17.52 11.49 -13.36
C VAL A 268 -18.77 12.17 -13.94
N PRO A 269 -18.66 12.79 -15.14
CA PRO A 269 -19.81 13.41 -15.81
C PRO A 269 -20.93 12.41 -16.05
N ALA A 270 -22.18 12.84 -15.83
CA ALA A 270 -23.36 12.00 -16.02
C ALA A 270 -23.62 11.63 -17.50
N ASP A 271 -23.17 12.48 -18.42
CA ASP A 271 -23.28 12.36 -19.88
C ASP A 271 -22.04 11.74 -20.53
N GLY A 272 -21.00 11.42 -19.75
CA GLY A 272 -19.74 10.84 -20.25
C GLY A 272 -18.84 11.81 -21.02
N GLU A 273 -19.28 13.05 -21.28
CA GLU A 273 -18.47 14.07 -21.93
C GLU A 273 -17.54 14.76 -20.93
N ARG A 274 -16.22 14.64 -21.13
CA ARG A 274 -15.25 15.42 -20.36
C ARG A 274 -15.34 16.90 -20.79
N PRO A 275 -15.45 17.86 -19.85
CA PRO A 275 -15.33 19.27 -20.21
C PRO A 275 -13.98 19.53 -20.86
N LYS A 276 -13.93 20.45 -21.84
CA LYS A 276 -12.71 20.84 -22.56
C LYS A 276 -11.62 21.52 -21.70
N ARG A 277 -11.85 21.66 -20.38
CA ARG A 277 -10.94 22.30 -19.43
C ARG A 277 -11.00 21.50 -18.13
N ASP A 278 -9.88 20.89 -17.74
CA ASP A 278 -9.84 19.82 -16.74
C ASP A 278 -10.17 20.25 -15.29
N ASP A 279 -10.16 21.55 -14.97
CA ASP A 279 -10.15 21.99 -13.57
C ASP A 279 -11.32 22.87 -13.08
N GLU A 280 -12.14 23.48 -13.96
CA GLU A 280 -13.00 24.59 -13.50
C GLU A 280 -14.44 24.26 -13.11
N ASP A 281 -14.99 23.06 -13.39
CA ASP A 281 -16.40 22.80 -13.06
C ASP A 281 -16.75 21.32 -12.77
N VAL A 282 -16.06 20.68 -11.82
CA VAL A 282 -16.49 19.37 -11.24
C VAL A 282 -17.95 19.41 -10.78
N VAL A 283 -18.46 20.60 -10.42
CA VAL A 283 -19.87 20.86 -10.09
C VAL A 283 -20.82 20.50 -11.24
N LYS A 284 -20.42 20.70 -12.49
CA LYS A 284 -21.24 20.37 -13.68
C LYS A 284 -21.36 18.88 -13.92
N TRP A 285 -20.52 18.06 -13.30
CA TRP A 285 -20.55 16.60 -13.44
C TRP A 285 -21.67 15.96 -12.62
N VAL A 286 -22.17 16.66 -11.60
CA VAL A 286 -23.26 16.18 -10.77
C VAL A 286 -24.58 16.45 -11.47
N GLY A 287 -25.29 15.37 -11.81
CA GLY A 287 -26.62 15.44 -12.40
C GLY A 287 -27.60 16.11 -11.45
N VAL A 288 -28.55 16.87 -12.02
CA VAL A 288 -29.63 17.50 -11.26
C VAL A 288 -30.93 16.97 -11.82
N ALA A 289 -31.59 16.09 -11.07
CA ALA A 289 -32.91 15.61 -11.43
C ALA A 289 -33.94 16.71 -11.15
N ARG A 290 -34.73 17.05 -12.16
CA ARG A 290 -35.85 18.00 -12.10
C ARG A 290 -37.11 17.30 -12.57
N ALA A 291 -38.27 17.72 -12.07
CA ALA A 291 -39.55 17.25 -12.61
C ALA A 291 -39.66 17.60 -14.11
N GLU A 292 -40.49 16.86 -14.85
CA GLU A 292 -40.63 16.96 -16.33
C GLU A 292 -41.10 18.33 -16.85
N LYS A 293 -41.45 19.28 -15.97
CA LYS A 293 -41.95 20.61 -16.35
C LYS A 293 -40.81 21.62 -16.52
N ARG A 294 -40.86 22.45 -17.56
CA ARG A 294 -39.91 23.56 -17.75
C ARG A 294 -39.97 24.51 -16.55
N GLY A 295 -38.83 24.74 -15.90
CA GLY A 295 -38.74 25.53 -14.66
C GLY A 295 -39.04 24.76 -13.37
N ALA A 296 -39.17 23.43 -13.44
CA ALA A 296 -39.41 22.59 -12.27
C ALA A 296 -38.29 22.71 -11.22
N PRO A 297 -38.65 22.58 -9.92
CA PRO A 297 -37.68 22.57 -8.84
C PRO A 297 -36.71 21.39 -8.97
N VAL A 298 -35.53 21.55 -8.39
CA VAL A 298 -34.59 20.45 -8.19
C VAL A 298 -35.21 19.45 -7.21
N GLU A 299 -35.25 18.17 -7.58
CA GLU A 299 -35.78 17.09 -6.74
C GLU A 299 -34.66 16.26 -6.11
N ALA A 300 -33.55 16.06 -6.83
CA ALA A 300 -32.41 15.32 -6.36
C ALA A 300 -31.10 15.72 -7.06
N TRP A 301 -29.99 15.41 -6.41
CA TRP A 301 -28.65 15.38 -7.00
C TRP A 301 -28.25 13.95 -7.33
N GLU A 302 -27.62 13.75 -8.47
CA GLU A 302 -27.12 12.45 -8.94
C GLU A 302 -25.60 12.49 -9.06
N PHE A 303 -24.95 11.73 -8.19
CA PHE A 303 -23.51 11.57 -8.20
C PHE A 303 -23.16 10.28 -8.92
N ILE A 304 -22.46 10.35 -10.04
CA ILE A 304 -21.82 9.18 -10.63
C ILE A 304 -20.39 9.11 -10.10
N LEU A 305 -20.12 8.10 -9.27
CA LEU A 305 -18.83 7.89 -8.64
C LEU A 305 -18.12 6.71 -9.28
N LYS A 306 -16.91 6.96 -9.79
CA LYS A 306 -15.99 5.91 -10.24
C LYS A 306 -15.09 5.49 -9.09
N LEU A 307 -15.23 4.25 -8.63
CA LEU A 307 -14.40 3.71 -7.57
C LEU A 307 -12.95 3.51 -8.06
N SER A 308 -11.99 4.03 -7.30
CA SER A 308 -10.57 3.88 -7.60
C SER A 308 -10.06 2.51 -7.15
N PRO A 309 -9.01 1.97 -7.80
CA PRO A 309 -8.31 0.79 -7.31
C PRO A 309 -7.75 1.03 -5.90
N PRO A 310 -7.58 -0.04 -5.09
CA PRO A 310 -6.98 0.10 -3.77
C PRO A 310 -5.55 0.63 -3.86
N ARG A 311 -5.15 1.46 -2.90
CA ARG A 311 -3.76 1.93 -2.81
C ARG A 311 -2.83 0.81 -2.37
N ARG A 312 -1.59 0.86 -2.82
CA ARG A 312 -0.52 -0.05 -2.37
C ARG A 312 -0.28 -0.04 -0.86
N TYR A 313 -0.57 1.05 -0.15
CA TYR A 313 -0.47 1.09 1.30
C TYR A 313 -1.62 0.36 2.01
N HIS A 314 -2.69 0.03 1.30
CA HIS A 314 -3.88 -0.65 1.83
C HIS A 314 -3.89 -2.15 1.51
N VAL A 315 -3.01 -2.59 0.59
CA VAL A 315 -2.80 -4.02 0.32
C VAL A 315 -1.87 -4.60 1.37
N ALA A 316 -2.34 -5.64 2.06
CA ALA A 316 -1.54 -6.33 3.06
C ALA A 316 -0.25 -6.87 2.44
N GLN A 317 0.88 -6.70 3.14
CA GLN A 317 2.12 -7.34 2.74
C GLN A 317 2.01 -8.83 3.03
N GLN A 318 2.30 -9.70 2.05
CA GLN A 318 2.42 -11.13 2.32
C GLN A 318 3.57 -11.36 3.32
N GLY A 319 3.32 -12.19 4.33
CA GLY A 319 4.33 -12.63 5.29
C GLY A 319 5.34 -13.53 4.59
N LEU A 320 6.35 -12.93 3.99
CA LEU A 320 7.48 -13.65 3.44
C LEU A 320 8.64 -13.63 4.42
N ASN A 321 9.39 -14.72 4.43
CA ASN A 321 10.62 -14.87 5.20
C ASN A 321 11.54 -13.66 4.93
N PRO A 322 12.06 -12.96 5.97
CA PRO A 322 13.00 -11.85 5.80
C PRO A 322 14.20 -12.16 4.92
N LYS A 323 14.59 -13.43 4.77
CA LYS A 323 15.67 -13.88 3.85
C LYS A 323 15.30 -13.79 2.36
N LEU A 324 14.02 -13.99 2.01
CA LEU A 324 13.48 -13.75 0.66
C LEU A 324 13.33 -12.24 0.39
N MET A 325 13.33 -11.42 1.44
CA MET A 325 13.43 -9.97 1.29
C MET A 325 14.83 -9.48 0.89
N TRP A 326 15.73 -10.30 0.35
CA TRP A 326 16.95 -9.79 -0.32
C TRP A 326 16.98 -10.06 -1.82
N SER A 327 16.09 -10.90 -2.36
CA SER A 327 16.07 -11.28 -3.78
C SER A 327 15.19 -10.40 -4.66
N VAL A 328 14.30 -9.58 -4.09
CA VAL A 328 13.21 -8.90 -4.82
C VAL A 328 13.41 -7.38 -4.86
N GLY A 329 13.51 -6.76 -6.03
CA GLY A 329 13.72 -5.31 -6.13
C GLY A 329 15.19 -4.94 -5.87
N ALA A 330 15.99 -5.02 -6.93
CA ALA A 330 17.41 -4.67 -6.88
C ALA A 330 17.61 -3.15 -6.98
N PRO A 331 18.81 -2.64 -6.62
CA PRO A 331 19.16 -1.25 -6.84
C PRO A 331 18.98 -0.82 -8.31
N ASP A 332 18.31 0.31 -8.51
CA ASP A 332 18.24 1.06 -9.78
C ASP A 332 18.69 2.50 -9.53
N ALA A 333 18.80 3.31 -10.59
CA ALA A 333 18.89 4.76 -10.49
C ALA A 333 17.71 5.32 -9.69
N LEU A 334 17.94 6.38 -8.91
CA LEU A 334 16.95 6.91 -7.97
C LEU A 334 15.59 7.20 -8.62
N ARG A 335 15.61 7.72 -9.86
CA ARG A 335 14.42 8.02 -10.67
C ARG A 335 13.50 6.82 -10.88
N PHE A 336 14.03 5.61 -11.01
CA PHE A 336 13.25 4.40 -11.33
C PHE A 336 13.12 3.43 -10.14
N ARG A 337 13.70 3.80 -9.00
CA ARG A 337 13.84 2.89 -7.87
C ARG A 337 12.50 2.73 -7.16
N VAL A 338 12.04 1.49 -7.08
CA VAL A 338 10.86 1.10 -6.32
C VAL A 338 11.29 0.18 -5.16
N PRO A 339 10.90 0.47 -3.91
CA PRO A 339 11.28 -0.34 -2.76
C PRO A 339 10.81 -1.79 -2.87
N GLN A 340 11.59 -2.72 -2.33
CA GLN A 340 11.28 -4.15 -2.35
C GLN A 340 9.89 -4.52 -1.79
N SER A 341 9.49 -3.90 -0.68
CA SER A 341 8.20 -4.17 -0.04
C SER A 341 7.00 -3.85 -0.95
N PHE A 342 7.19 -3.01 -1.97
CA PHE A 342 6.20 -2.75 -3.01
C PHE A 342 5.85 -4.01 -3.79
N TRP A 343 6.86 -4.73 -4.30
CA TRP A 343 6.67 -5.87 -5.20
C TRP A 343 5.90 -7.02 -4.56
N LEU A 344 6.02 -7.16 -3.24
CA LEU A 344 5.26 -8.14 -2.45
C LEU A 344 3.77 -7.80 -2.37
N ARG A 345 3.43 -6.51 -2.31
CA ARG A 345 2.03 -6.06 -2.34
C ARG A 345 1.47 -6.09 -3.75
N ALA A 346 2.29 -5.72 -4.71
CA ALA A 346 1.98 -5.76 -6.13
C ALA A 346 1.59 -7.19 -6.58
N SER A 347 2.40 -8.19 -6.24
CA SER A 347 2.10 -9.59 -6.59
C SER A 347 0.83 -10.10 -5.90
N LYS A 348 0.60 -9.75 -4.63
CA LYS A 348 -0.66 -10.06 -3.96
C LYS A 348 -1.85 -9.43 -4.68
N PHE A 349 -1.77 -8.14 -5.02
CA PHE A 349 -2.83 -7.45 -5.74
C PHE A 349 -3.12 -8.09 -7.10
N ALA A 350 -2.07 -8.44 -7.86
CA ALA A 350 -2.22 -9.15 -9.14
C ALA A 350 -2.93 -10.50 -8.97
N ARG A 351 -2.51 -11.30 -7.98
CA ARG A 351 -3.09 -12.62 -7.67
C ARG A 351 -4.53 -12.53 -7.19
N ASP A 352 -4.83 -11.59 -6.29
CA ASP A 352 -6.19 -11.34 -5.78
C ASP A 352 -7.15 -10.95 -6.92
N ASN A 353 -6.62 -10.51 -8.08
CA ASN A 353 -7.36 -10.19 -9.29
C ASN A 353 -7.11 -11.20 -10.43
N GLY A 354 -6.71 -12.42 -10.11
CA GLY A 354 -6.66 -13.55 -11.05
C GLY A 354 -5.48 -13.55 -12.03
N LEU A 355 -4.41 -12.79 -11.77
CA LEU A 355 -3.15 -12.91 -12.52
C LEU A 355 -2.19 -13.83 -11.78
N ALA A 356 -1.73 -14.88 -12.46
CA ALA A 356 -0.75 -15.85 -11.94
C ALA A 356 0.69 -15.30 -12.03
N SER A 357 0.94 -14.12 -11.46
CA SER A 357 2.26 -13.49 -11.48
C SER A 357 2.87 -13.42 -10.08
N GLY A 358 4.02 -14.07 -9.90
CA GLY A 358 4.87 -13.89 -8.73
C GLY A 358 5.45 -12.47 -8.64
N HIS A 359 6.07 -12.13 -7.51
CA HIS A 359 6.70 -10.82 -7.32
C HIS A 359 7.85 -10.58 -8.31
N HIS A 360 8.55 -11.63 -8.73
CA HIS A 360 9.55 -11.58 -9.79
C HIS A 360 8.90 -11.26 -11.15
N GLY A 361 7.84 -11.97 -11.55
CA GLY A 361 7.13 -11.68 -12.81
C GLY A 361 6.62 -10.24 -12.90
N VAL A 362 6.08 -9.71 -11.80
CA VAL A 362 5.64 -8.29 -11.74
C VAL A 362 6.83 -7.32 -11.85
N LEU A 363 7.90 -7.57 -11.09
CA LEU A 363 9.12 -6.74 -11.16
C LEU A 363 9.74 -6.78 -12.56
N HIS A 364 9.86 -7.94 -13.17
CA HIS A 364 10.48 -8.12 -14.48
C HIS A 364 9.66 -7.41 -15.57
N SER A 365 8.34 -7.53 -15.51
CA SER A 365 7.45 -6.82 -16.43
C SER A 365 7.54 -5.31 -16.28
N TRP A 366 7.67 -4.80 -15.06
CA TRP A 366 7.95 -3.38 -14.81
C TRP A 366 9.28 -2.93 -15.42
N LEU A 367 10.34 -3.72 -15.26
CA LEU A 367 11.64 -3.40 -15.84
C LEU A 367 11.60 -3.39 -17.37
N VAL A 368 10.84 -4.31 -17.97
CA VAL A 368 10.58 -4.34 -19.42
C VAL A 368 9.85 -3.07 -19.85
N ALA A 369 8.82 -2.63 -19.12
CA ALA A 369 8.11 -1.38 -19.41
C ALA A 369 9.04 -0.14 -19.36
N ILE A 370 9.92 -0.06 -18.36
CA ILE A 370 10.94 1.02 -18.30
C ILE A 370 11.91 0.92 -19.47
N ASN A 371 12.38 -0.28 -19.81
CA ASN A 371 13.33 -0.46 -20.90
C ASN A 371 12.71 -0.10 -22.26
N GLU A 372 11.47 -0.51 -22.50
CA GLU A 372 10.67 -0.10 -23.66
C GLU A 372 10.53 1.43 -23.73
N ALA A 373 10.26 2.09 -22.61
CA ALA A 373 10.13 3.54 -22.55
C ALA A 373 11.44 4.26 -22.87
N LEU A 374 12.58 3.76 -22.36
CA LEU A 374 13.89 4.38 -22.55
C LEU A 374 14.53 4.10 -23.92
N THR A 375 14.26 2.93 -24.49
CA THR A 375 14.83 2.51 -25.79
C THR A 375 13.94 2.86 -26.97
N GLU A 376 12.69 3.23 -26.70
CA GLU A 376 11.66 3.47 -27.70
C GLU A 376 11.33 2.24 -28.58
N VAL A 377 11.76 1.05 -28.18
CA VAL A 377 11.49 -0.21 -28.88
C VAL A 377 10.23 -0.84 -28.29
N PRO A 378 9.09 -0.89 -29.02
CA PRO A 378 7.86 -1.50 -28.52
C PRO A 378 8.03 -3.01 -28.32
N VAL A 379 7.62 -3.50 -27.15
CA VAL A 379 7.47 -4.95 -26.88
C VAL A 379 6.11 -5.41 -27.38
N THR A 380 5.09 -4.56 -27.24
CA THR A 380 3.71 -4.76 -27.68
C THR A 380 3.12 -3.42 -28.15
N ASP A 381 1.94 -3.47 -28.79
CA ASP A 381 1.19 -2.27 -29.18
C ASP A 381 0.79 -1.40 -27.97
N GLY A 382 0.79 -2.00 -26.77
CA GLY A 382 0.55 -1.33 -25.50
C GLY A 382 1.43 -0.09 -25.28
N ARG A 383 2.66 -0.05 -25.82
CA ARG A 383 3.53 1.14 -25.76
C ARG A 383 2.83 2.42 -26.22
N ASN A 384 2.08 2.32 -27.32
CA ASN A 384 1.47 3.45 -28.01
C ASN A 384 0.05 3.76 -27.51
N THR A 385 -0.63 2.78 -26.91
CA THR A 385 -2.03 2.93 -26.51
C THR A 385 -2.21 3.21 -25.02
N ARG A 386 -1.35 2.64 -24.16
CA ARG A 386 -1.50 2.63 -22.70
C ARG A 386 -0.92 3.84 -21.98
N GLU A 387 -1.58 4.25 -20.91
CA GLU A 387 -1.23 5.46 -20.14
C GLU A 387 0.09 5.29 -19.38
N PHE A 388 0.36 4.09 -18.84
CA PHE A 388 1.58 3.83 -18.07
C PHE A 388 2.61 3.00 -18.86
N ARG A 389 2.79 3.33 -20.15
CA ARG A 389 3.78 2.72 -21.05
C ARG A 389 4.48 3.79 -21.91
N GLY A 390 5.62 3.44 -22.48
CA GLY A 390 6.38 4.35 -23.36
C GLY A 390 6.76 5.66 -22.67
N GLN A 391 6.71 6.77 -23.42
CA GLN A 391 7.08 8.10 -22.90
C GLN A 391 6.15 8.57 -21.76
N ARG A 392 4.85 8.25 -21.82
CA ARG A 392 3.88 8.59 -20.79
C ARG A 392 4.21 7.93 -19.44
N LEU A 393 4.83 6.75 -19.45
CA LEU A 393 5.35 6.14 -18.22
C LEU A 393 6.47 7.00 -17.60
N LEU A 394 7.37 7.54 -18.40
CA LEU A 394 8.46 8.37 -17.89
C LEU A 394 7.94 9.70 -17.32
N GLU A 395 6.94 10.28 -17.98
CA GLU A 395 6.22 11.47 -17.48
C GLU A 395 5.53 11.18 -16.15
N ALA A 396 4.79 10.08 -16.04
CA ALA A 396 4.16 9.67 -14.78
C ALA A 396 5.18 9.41 -13.65
N ILE A 397 6.35 8.84 -13.97
CA ILE A 397 7.44 8.66 -13.00
C ILE A 397 7.99 10.01 -12.51
N ASP A 398 8.10 11.00 -13.39
CA ASP A 398 8.62 12.33 -13.04
C ASP A 398 7.58 13.16 -12.27
N GLU A 399 6.30 13.02 -12.58
CA GLU A 399 5.20 13.74 -11.94
C GLU A 399 4.79 13.14 -10.58
N GLU A 400 4.58 11.83 -10.52
CA GLU A 400 4.01 11.14 -9.34
C GLU A 400 5.08 10.37 -8.54
N GLY A 401 6.23 10.09 -9.15
CA GLY A 401 7.26 9.22 -8.62
C GLY A 401 7.16 7.77 -9.09
N PRO A 402 8.28 7.01 -9.06
CA PRO A 402 8.35 5.66 -9.63
C PRO A 402 7.41 4.65 -8.96
N GLU A 403 7.15 4.87 -7.68
CA GLU A 403 6.36 4.00 -6.84
C GLU A 403 4.85 4.06 -7.16
N ASP A 404 4.32 5.24 -7.44
CA ASP A 404 2.90 5.42 -7.76
C ASP A 404 2.65 5.12 -9.25
N ALA A 405 3.57 5.52 -10.13
CA ALA A 405 3.56 5.12 -11.54
C ALA A 405 3.60 3.59 -11.71
N ALA A 406 4.44 2.88 -10.95
CA ALA A 406 4.46 1.41 -10.98
C ALA A 406 3.15 0.78 -10.49
N TRP A 407 2.45 1.41 -9.55
CA TRP A 407 1.16 0.91 -9.08
C TRP A 407 0.07 1.11 -10.12
N ASN A 408 0.02 2.29 -10.75
CA ASN A 408 -0.95 2.60 -11.78
C ASN A 408 -0.72 1.75 -13.04
N TRP A 409 0.54 1.52 -13.43
CA TRP A 409 0.92 0.53 -14.43
C TRP A 409 0.37 -0.86 -14.10
N LEU A 410 0.56 -1.33 -12.87
CA LEU A 410 0.06 -2.63 -12.44
C LEU A 410 -1.47 -2.70 -12.48
N VAL A 411 -2.18 -1.63 -12.12
CA VAL A 411 -3.65 -1.59 -12.22
C VAL A 411 -4.11 -1.73 -13.67
N GLU A 412 -3.42 -1.08 -14.62
CA GLU A 412 -3.69 -1.21 -16.05
C GLU A 412 -3.47 -2.66 -16.51
N GLU A 413 -2.34 -3.27 -16.13
CA GLU A 413 -2.05 -4.68 -16.43
C GLU A 413 -3.02 -5.67 -15.76
N VAL A 414 -3.59 -5.34 -14.60
CA VAL A 414 -4.61 -6.17 -13.95
C VAL A 414 -5.96 -6.10 -14.68
N LYS A 415 -6.31 -4.94 -15.22
CA LYS A 415 -7.56 -4.75 -15.99
C LYS A 415 -7.49 -5.39 -17.35
N ASP A 416 -6.40 -5.15 -18.07
CA ASP A 416 -6.16 -5.65 -19.41
C ASP A 416 -4.70 -6.17 -19.45
N PRO A 417 -4.45 -7.46 -19.23
CA PRO A 417 -3.08 -7.97 -19.14
C PRO A 417 -2.34 -7.95 -20.47
N ASP A 418 -1.15 -7.34 -20.49
CA ASP A 418 -0.31 -7.24 -21.69
C ASP A 418 1.10 -7.80 -21.39
N LEU A 419 1.96 -7.03 -20.72
CA LEU A 419 3.29 -7.50 -20.33
C LEU A 419 3.22 -8.61 -19.28
N LEU A 420 2.29 -8.52 -18.31
CA LEU A 420 2.13 -9.57 -17.30
C LEU A 420 1.72 -10.90 -17.94
N LYS A 421 0.87 -10.86 -18.97
CA LYS A 421 0.46 -12.05 -19.73
C LYS A 421 1.63 -12.69 -20.46
N LEU A 422 2.49 -11.88 -21.08
CA LEU A 422 3.71 -12.38 -21.71
C LEU A 422 4.68 -12.98 -20.68
N SER A 423 4.78 -12.39 -19.49
CA SER A 423 5.66 -12.88 -18.43
C SER A 423 5.31 -14.26 -17.90
N THR A 424 4.03 -14.64 -17.98
CA THR A 424 3.56 -15.98 -17.60
C THR A 424 3.70 -17.02 -18.72
N GLY A 425 4.03 -16.59 -19.94
CA GLY A 425 4.24 -17.48 -21.07
C GLY A 425 5.69 -17.95 -21.18
N ILE A 426 5.91 -19.23 -21.52
CA ILE A 426 7.24 -19.82 -21.77
C ILE A 426 7.77 -19.41 -23.16
N GLY A 427 7.69 -18.12 -23.50
CA GLY A 427 8.14 -17.59 -24.78
C GLY A 427 9.62 -17.20 -24.75
N GLN A 428 10.43 -17.74 -25.66
CA GLN A 428 11.85 -17.32 -25.81
C GLN A 428 11.99 -15.80 -26.08
N SER A 429 10.99 -15.19 -26.73
CA SER A 429 10.94 -13.75 -26.98
C SER A 429 10.84 -12.93 -25.69
N TRP A 430 10.02 -13.35 -24.72
CA TRP A 430 9.90 -12.67 -23.43
C TRP A 430 11.22 -12.70 -22.65
N ARG A 431 11.88 -13.87 -22.58
CA ARG A 431 13.16 -14.04 -21.87
C ARG A 431 14.24 -13.09 -22.40
N ARG A 432 14.23 -12.79 -23.70
CA ARG A 432 15.12 -11.81 -24.31
C ARG A 432 14.87 -10.40 -23.76
N PHE A 433 13.62 -9.93 -23.80
CA PHE A 433 13.27 -8.59 -23.31
C PHE A 433 13.56 -8.44 -21.81
N GLU A 434 13.26 -9.47 -21.01
CA GLU A 434 13.58 -9.48 -19.59
C GLU A 434 15.08 -9.34 -19.35
N ARG A 435 15.89 -10.14 -20.06
CA ARG A 435 17.36 -10.10 -19.93
C ARG A 435 17.91 -8.72 -20.28
N GLU A 436 17.46 -8.15 -21.41
CA GLU A 436 17.85 -6.81 -21.85
C GLU A 436 17.48 -5.76 -20.80
N ALA A 437 16.26 -5.81 -20.26
CA ALA A 437 15.79 -4.89 -19.22
C ALA A 437 16.59 -5.01 -17.90
N ARG A 438 16.96 -6.22 -17.50
CA ARG A 438 17.80 -6.46 -16.31
C ARG A 438 19.22 -5.93 -16.49
N ILE A 439 19.81 -6.12 -17.66
CA ILE A 439 21.14 -5.56 -18.00
C ILE A 439 21.07 -4.03 -18.01
N ALA A 440 20.03 -3.45 -18.64
CA ALA A 440 19.81 -2.01 -18.68
C ALA A 440 19.68 -1.43 -17.26
N ARG A 441 18.90 -2.07 -16.38
CA ARG A 441 18.81 -1.69 -14.95
C ARG A 441 20.17 -1.65 -14.28
N TYR A 442 20.96 -2.72 -14.42
CA TYR A 442 22.29 -2.77 -13.80
C TYR A 442 23.20 -1.65 -14.31
N ASN A 443 23.18 -1.39 -15.62
CA ASN A 443 23.95 -0.30 -16.21
C ASN A 443 23.52 1.07 -15.67
N ARG A 444 22.21 1.35 -15.57
CA ARG A 444 21.68 2.58 -14.97
C ARG A 444 22.13 2.77 -13.53
N TRP A 445 22.00 1.72 -12.71
CA TRP A 445 22.44 1.77 -11.32
C TRP A 445 23.95 2.02 -11.21
N ARG A 446 24.75 1.33 -12.02
CA ARG A 446 26.20 1.51 -12.08
C ARG A 446 26.56 2.95 -12.48
N ASP A 447 25.88 3.50 -13.48
CA ASP A 447 26.09 4.87 -13.94
C ASP A 447 25.73 5.91 -12.87
N PHE A 448 24.63 5.67 -12.15
CA PHE A 448 24.22 6.49 -11.01
C PHE A 448 25.26 6.46 -9.88
N GLN A 449 25.75 5.27 -9.50
CA GLN A 449 26.78 5.10 -8.45
C GLN A 449 28.12 5.76 -8.81
N GLN A 450 28.49 5.77 -10.10
CA GLN A 450 29.75 6.35 -10.52
C GLN A 450 29.74 7.89 -10.54
N GLY A 451 28.55 8.53 -10.57
CA GLY A 451 28.40 9.98 -10.56
C GLY A 451 29.04 10.72 -11.76
N PRO A 452 28.66 11.98 -12.01
CA PRO A 452 29.29 12.79 -13.07
C PRO A 452 30.77 13.11 -12.77
N GLU A 453 31.17 13.19 -11.50
CA GLU A 453 32.53 13.54 -11.09
C GLU A 453 33.57 12.45 -11.36
N ARG A 454 33.24 11.17 -11.18
CA ARG A 454 34.18 10.07 -11.46
C ARG A 454 34.33 9.86 -12.97
N LYS A 455 33.26 10.05 -13.75
CA LYS A 455 33.32 10.09 -15.23
C LYS A 455 34.19 11.26 -15.73
N ARG A 456 34.12 12.44 -15.07
CA ARG A 456 35.05 13.56 -15.33
C ARG A 456 36.49 13.25 -14.92
N ARG A 457 36.73 12.57 -13.79
CA ARG A 457 38.09 12.12 -13.38
C ARG A 457 38.67 11.03 -14.29
N GLN A 458 37.84 10.12 -14.82
CA GLN A 458 38.28 9.11 -15.79
C GLN A 458 38.57 9.71 -17.17
N LYS A 459 37.76 10.68 -17.64
CA LYS A 459 38.06 11.46 -18.85
C LYS A 459 39.26 12.40 -18.71
N ARG A 460 39.65 12.76 -17.48
CA ARG A 460 40.82 13.58 -17.15
C ARG A 460 42.09 12.79 -16.84
N LYS A 461 42.06 11.45 -16.91
CA LYS A 461 43.32 10.71 -16.90
C LYS A 461 44.05 11.03 -18.21
N PRO A 462 45.24 11.66 -18.17
CA PRO A 462 46.03 11.84 -19.38
C PRO A 462 46.28 10.46 -20.00
N VAL A 463 46.25 10.40 -21.33
CA VAL A 463 46.69 9.24 -22.10
C VAL A 463 48.15 9.02 -21.73
N ALA A 464 48.40 8.14 -20.77
CA ALA A 464 49.74 7.67 -20.47
C ALA A 464 50.18 6.87 -21.69
N LEU A 465 51.29 7.31 -22.30
CA LEU A 465 52.00 6.59 -23.33
C LEU A 465 52.14 5.12 -22.90
N VAL A 466 51.66 4.24 -23.76
CA VAL A 466 51.73 2.80 -23.61
C VAL A 466 53.20 2.40 -23.45
N PRO A 467 53.65 1.87 -22.30
CA PRO A 467 54.86 1.07 -22.29
C PRO A 467 54.52 -0.26 -22.95
N VAL A 468 55.39 -0.70 -23.86
CA VAL A 468 55.39 -2.06 -24.39
C VAL A 468 55.48 -3.02 -23.20
N VAL A 469 54.38 -3.72 -22.92
CA VAL A 469 54.32 -4.80 -21.95
C VAL A 469 54.30 -6.10 -22.75
N GLU A 470 55.31 -6.94 -22.50
CA GLU A 470 55.42 -8.31 -23.00
C GLU A 470 54.16 -9.14 -22.68
N PRO A 471 53.84 -10.15 -23.51
CA PRO A 471 52.58 -10.88 -23.42
C PRO A 471 52.46 -11.59 -22.07
N LYS A 472 51.55 -11.09 -21.23
CA LYS A 472 51.15 -11.75 -19.99
C LYS A 472 50.11 -12.81 -20.34
N VAL A 473 50.46 -14.07 -20.11
CA VAL A 473 49.55 -15.22 -20.25
C VAL A 473 48.33 -15.01 -19.35
N ASP A 474 47.15 -15.00 -19.97
CA ASP A 474 45.86 -14.94 -19.29
C ASP A 474 45.69 -16.17 -18.38
N THR A 475 45.74 -15.93 -17.08
CA THR A 475 45.19 -16.84 -16.07
C THR A 475 43.90 -16.23 -15.55
N ALA A 476 42.79 -16.95 -15.76
CA ALA A 476 41.48 -16.55 -15.29
C ALA A 476 41.48 -16.26 -13.78
N PRO A 477 40.67 -15.29 -13.29
CA PRO A 477 40.58 -15.02 -11.87
C PRO A 477 39.96 -16.22 -11.14
N VAL A 478 40.77 -16.93 -10.38
CA VAL A 478 40.32 -17.94 -9.42
C VAL A 478 39.56 -17.20 -8.32
N MET A 479 38.23 -17.41 -8.25
CA MET A 479 37.43 -16.94 -7.13
C MET A 479 37.86 -17.64 -5.84
N GLY A 480 37.96 -16.87 -4.75
CA GLY A 480 38.62 -17.27 -3.51
C GLY A 480 38.15 -18.60 -2.90
N VAL A 481 39.11 -19.34 -2.37
CA VAL A 481 38.95 -20.59 -1.62
C VAL A 481 38.21 -20.29 -0.31
N GLY A 482 36.94 -20.69 -0.21
CA GLY A 482 36.22 -20.72 1.06
C GLY A 482 36.76 -21.84 1.95
N GLY A 483 36.69 -21.66 3.28
CA GLY A 483 37.05 -22.70 4.26
C GLY A 483 36.25 -24.00 4.11
N PRO A 484 36.44 -25.01 4.99
CA PRO A 484 35.80 -26.32 4.84
C PRO A 484 34.27 -26.18 4.84
N VAL A 485 33.64 -26.56 3.72
CA VAL A 485 32.17 -26.50 3.55
C VAL A 485 31.62 -27.90 3.75
N THR A 486 30.81 -28.10 4.79
CA THR A 486 30.20 -29.40 5.09
C THR A 486 28.80 -29.55 4.48
N GLU A 487 28.11 -28.43 4.21
CA GLU A 487 26.78 -28.43 3.59
C GLU A 487 26.56 -27.18 2.70
N ILE A 488 25.92 -27.39 1.56
CA ILE A 488 25.42 -26.40 0.61
C ILE A 488 23.90 -26.53 0.59
N VAL A 489 23.19 -25.54 1.13
CA VAL A 489 21.73 -25.51 1.08
C VAL A 489 21.27 -24.66 -0.10
N VAL A 490 20.57 -25.29 -1.05
CA VAL A 490 19.95 -24.68 -2.22
C VAL A 490 18.48 -24.43 -1.93
N TRP A 491 18.04 -23.19 -2.11
CA TRP A 491 16.63 -22.83 -1.99
C TRP A 491 16.06 -22.65 -3.39
N CYS A 492 15.07 -23.46 -3.74
CA CYS A 492 14.34 -23.36 -5.00
C CYS A 492 12.97 -22.76 -4.72
N ASP A 493 12.61 -21.74 -5.50
CA ASP A 493 11.28 -21.17 -5.46
C ASP A 493 10.26 -22.16 -6.02
N LEU A 494 8.99 -21.99 -5.63
CA LEU A 494 7.90 -22.86 -6.10
C LEU A 494 7.76 -22.82 -7.64
N ASP A 495 8.13 -21.72 -8.29
CA ASP A 495 8.09 -21.55 -9.74
C ASP A 495 9.42 -21.86 -10.46
N ALA A 496 10.41 -22.46 -9.77
CA ALA A 496 11.70 -22.81 -10.37
C ALA A 496 11.55 -23.88 -11.46
N ASP A 497 12.13 -23.63 -12.64
CA ASP A 497 12.11 -24.54 -13.79
C ASP A 497 13.44 -25.31 -13.97
N ALA A 498 13.48 -26.25 -14.91
CA ALA A 498 14.68 -27.06 -15.20
C ALA A 498 15.91 -26.22 -15.61
N THR A 499 15.70 -25.00 -16.10
CA THR A 499 16.76 -24.03 -16.45
C THR A 499 17.32 -23.37 -15.20
N ASP A 500 16.49 -22.98 -14.23
CA ASP A 500 16.93 -22.41 -12.95
C ASP A 500 17.82 -23.39 -12.19
N VAL A 501 17.46 -24.68 -12.28
CA VAL A 501 18.27 -25.79 -11.81
C VAL A 501 19.60 -25.87 -12.55
N GLU A 502 19.60 -25.82 -13.88
CA GLU A 502 20.83 -25.90 -14.66
C GLU A 502 21.78 -24.74 -14.38
N ASP A 503 21.25 -23.51 -14.27
CA ASP A 503 22.02 -22.33 -13.91
C ASP A 503 22.60 -22.45 -12.50
N LEU A 504 21.83 -22.99 -11.56
CA LEU A 504 22.30 -23.27 -10.21
C LEU A 504 23.40 -24.35 -10.20
N VAL A 505 23.22 -25.46 -10.92
CA VAL A 505 24.26 -26.51 -11.05
C VAL A 505 25.51 -25.93 -11.70
N ASN A 506 25.36 -25.07 -12.72
CA ASN A 506 26.48 -24.41 -13.38
C ASN A 506 27.23 -23.45 -12.44
N VAL A 507 26.52 -22.78 -11.52
CA VAL A 507 27.12 -21.95 -10.48
C VAL A 507 27.88 -22.81 -9.46
N LEU A 508 27.31 -23.93 -9.02
CA LEU A 508 27.98 -24.88 -8.12
C LEU A 508 29.24 -25.46 -8.75
N ASN A 509 29.20 -25.82 -10.04
CA ASN A 509 30.33 -26.35 -10.79
C ASN A 509 31.49 -25.35 -10.95
N ARG A 510 31.21 -24.04 -10.91
CA ARG A 510 32.23 -22.98 -11.01
C ARG A 510 32.88 -22.61 -9.68
N ARG A 511 32.47 -23.21 -8.57
CA ARG A 511 33.05 -22.95 -7.24
C ARG A 511 33.97 -24.08 -6.81
N THR A 512 35.09 -23.72 -6.21
CA THR A 512 35.98 -24.64 -5.51
C THR A 512 35.67 -24.58 -4.01
N PHE A 513 35.48 -25.73 -3.38
CA PHE A 513 35.33 -25.84 -1.93
C PHE A 513 36.34 -26.87 -1.39
N ALA A 514 36.73 -26.77 -0.13
CA ALA A 514 37.60 -27.73 0.52
C ALA A 514 36.75 -28.77 1.27
N GLY A 515 36.63 -29.98 0.71
CA GLY A 515 36.10 -31.16 1.41
C GLY A 515 37.20 -32.19 1.58
N ASP A 516 37.17 -32.97 2.66
CA ASP A 516 38.11 -34.07 2.92
C ASP A 516 37.41 -35.43 2.78
N GLU A 517 38.15 -36.52 2.57
CA GLU A 517 37.62 -37.88 2.33
C GLU A 517 36.70 -38.38 3.45
N GLU A 518 36.89 -37.89 4.68
CA GLU A 518 36.06 -38.25 5.85
C GLU A 518 34.79 -37.40 6.00
N ALA A 519 34.63 -36.30 5.23
CA ALA A 519 33.53 -35.34 5.35
C ALA A 519 33.08 -34.78 3.98
N PRO A 520 32.31 -35.56 3.18
CA PRO A 520 31.78 -35.10 1.89
C PRO A 520 30.84 -33.91 2.06
N VAL A 521 30.88 -32.98 1.09
CA VAL A 521 30.01 -31.81 1.09
C VAL A 521 28.58 -32.23 0.76
N LYS A 522 27.62 -31.98 1.66
CA LYS A 522 26.21 -32.30 1.42
C LYS A 522 25.52 -31.18 0.65
N VAL A 523 24.76 -31.48 -0.39
CA VAL A 523 23.86 -30.52 -1.06
C VAL A 523 22.43 -30.84 -0.62
N THR A 524 21.78 -29.89 0.03
CA THR A 524 20.39 -30.01 0.47
C THR A 524 19.53 -29.04 -0.32
N VAL A 525 18.51 -29.55 -1.01
CA VAL A 525 17.56 -28.72 -1.78
C VAL A 525 16.29 -28.53 -0.95
N LYS A 526 15.87 -27.27 -0.81
CA LYS A 526 14.66 -26.87 -0.09
C LYS A 526 13.70 -26.18 -1.04
N TYR A 527 12.48 -26.69 -1.10
CA TYR A 527 11.37 -26.10 -1.86
C TYR A 527 10.38 -25.41 -0.92
N GLY A 528 10.07 -24.14 -1.20
CA GLY A 528 9.08 -23.36 -0.44
C GLY A 528 9.31 -23.37 1.08
N ASP A 529 8.23 -23.54 1.84
CA ASP A 529 8.20 -23.39 3.32
C ASP A 529 8.68 -24.63 4.11
N GLY A 530 9.29 -25.64 3.48
CA GLY A 530 9.92 -26.74 4.22
C GLY A 530 9.71 -28.16 3.70
N LEU A 531 9.38 -28.35 2.42
CA LEU A 531 9.58 -29.65 1.78
C LEU A 531 11.09 -29.87 1.65
N VAL A 532 11.64 -30.60 2.63
CA VAL A 532 13.06 -30.98 2.69
C VAL A 532 13.22 -32.26 1.89
N HIS A 533 14.03 -32.22 0.83
CA HIS A 533 14.49 -33.44 0.18
C HIS A 533 15.90 -33.82 0.65
N VAL A 534 16.20 -35.10 0.49
CA VAL A 534 17.34 -35.86 1.04
C VAL A 534 18.69 -35.17 0.74
N PRO A 535 19.61 -35.05 1.73
CA PRO A 535 20.95 -34.51 1.49
C PRO A 535 21.72 -35.38 0.49
N TYR A 536 22.27 -34.76 -0.55
CA TYR A 536 23.12 -35.42 -1.54
C TYR A 536 24.59 -35.24 -1.16
N SER A 537 25.33 -36.32 -0.94
CA SER A 537 26.79 -36.23 -0.75
C SER A 537 27.48 -36.01 -2.10
N LEU A 538 28.04 -34.82 -2.31
CA LEU A 538 29.03 -34.61 -3.36
C LEU A 538 30.30 -35.40 -2.98
N GLY A 539 30.93 -36.06 -3.97
CA GLY A 539 32.14 -36.84 -3.75
C GLY A 539 33.35 -35.96 -3.39
N LYS A 540 34.37 -35.93 -4.28
CA LYS A 540 35.55 -35.07 -4.13
C LYS A 540 35.34 -33.77 -4.90
N LEU A 541 36.02 -32.70 -4.49
CA LEU A 541 36.04 -31.44 -5.23
C LEU A 541 37.34 -31.29 -6.03
N PRO A 542 37.30 -30.73 -7.26
CA PRO A 542 36.12 -30.19 -7.97
C PRO A 542 35.09 -31.27 -8.33
N MET A 543 33.81 -30.88 -8.45
CA MET A 543 32.72 -31.79 -8.83
C MET A 543 33.08 -32.50 -10.13
N THR A 544 32.87 -33.81 -10.19
CA THR A 544 33.06 -34.56 -11.44
C THR A 544 31.91 -34.25 -12.41
N GLU A 545 32.11 -34.43 -13.73
CA GLU A 545 31.02 -34.34 -14.70
C GLU A 545 29.85 -35.30 -14.37
N MET A 546 30.17 -36.43 -13.72
CA MET A 546 29.20 -37.38 -13.22
C MET A 546 28.37 -36.80 -12.06
N ASP A 547 28.99 -36.07 -11.13
CA ASP A 547 28.28 -35.37 -10.05
C ASP A 547 27.34 -34.30 -10.62
N VAL A 548 27.81 -33.53 -11.60
CA VAL A 548 27.00 -32.50 -12.30
C VAL A 548 25.80 -33.13 -13.00
N THR A 549 26.02 -34.20 -13.77
CA THR A 549 24.97 -34.88 -14.53
C THR A 549 23.92 -35.50 -13.61
N ARG A 550 24.37 -36.11 -12.51
CA ARG A 550 23.47 -36.70 -11.50
C ARG A 550 22.66 -35.63 -10.78
N LEU A 551 23.28 -34.52 -10.38
CA LEU A 551 22.60 -33.41 -9.73
C LEU A 551 21.54 -32.80 -10.66
N LYS A 552 21.84 -32.59 -11.95
CA LYS A 552 20.82 -32.15 -12.93
C LYS A 552 19.64 -33.11 -13.05
N LYS A 553 19.89 -34.42 -13.08
CA LYS A 553 18.84 -35.43 -13.19
C LYS A 553 17.90 -35.41 -11.98
N GLU A 554 18.47 -35.44 -10.77
CA GLU A 554 17.70 -35.46 -9.52
C GLU A 554 16.83 -34.21 -9.37
N PHE A 555 17.38 -33.03 -9.67
CA PHE A 555 16.60 -31.79 -9.59
C PHE A 555 15.46 -31.75 -10.61
N ARG A 556 15.62 -32.32 -11.82
CA ARG A 556 14.52 -32.41 -12.80
C ARG A 556 13.40 -33.32 -12.30
N THR A 557 13.74 -34.50 -11.80
CA THR A 557 12.76 -35.42 -11.18
C THR A 557 11.97 -34.72 -10.07
N LEU A 558 12.65 -33.92 -9.26
CA LEU A 558 12.03 -33.23 -8.14
C LEU A 558 11.10 -32.08 -8.56
N ILE A 559 11.41 -31.37 -9.65
CA ILE A 559 10.49 -30.39 -10.25
C ILE A 559 9.24 -31.12 -10.76
N GLU A 560 9.42 -32.22 -11.48
CA GLU A 560 8.31 -33.02 -12.01
C GLU A 560 7.39 -33.55 -10.89
N GLU A 561 7.95 -34.01 -9.77
CA GLU A 561 7.17 -34.44 -8.61
C GLU A 561 6.41 -33.29 -7.94
N VAL A 562 7.02 -32.11 -7.81
CA VAL A 562 6.36 -30.92 -7.25
C VAL A 562 5.25 -30.42 -8.17
N GLU A 563 5.43 -30.51 -9.49
CA GLU A 563 4.40 -30.18 -10.48
C GLU A 563 3.22 -31.16 -10.43
N MET A 564 3.47 -32.47 -10.24
CA MET A 564 2.39 -33.46 -10.12
C MET A 564 1.52 -33.31 -8.86
N VAL A 565 2.05 -32.70 -7.80
CA VAL A 565 1.33 -32.46 -6.54
C VAL A 565 0.51 -31.16 -6.57
N ARG A 566 0.73 -30.30 -7.57
CA ARG A 566 -0.05 -29.07 -7.81
C ARG A 566 -1.26 -29.32 -8.68
#